data_AF-A0A9D3LKP4-F1
#
_entry.id   AF-A0A9D3LKP4-F1
#
_cell.length_a   1.000
_cell.length_b   1.000
_cell.length_c   1.000
_cell.angle_alpha   90.00
_cell.angle_beta   90.00
_cell.angle_gamma   90.00
#
_symmetry.space_group_name_H-M   'P 1'
#
loop_
_entity.id
_entity.type
_entity.pdbx_description
1 polymer ?
#
loop_
_entity_poly.entity_id
_entity_poly.type
_entity_poly.pdbx_seq_one_letter_code
_entity_poly.pdbx_strand_id
1 'polypeptide(L)'
;MRPAAAPLRLVLLDAGIVARLSEGDLRNFRAVFTAVVLREGERVAELILNHARANECQDVPRFKREMAELVNETLSNTLTLGKVQVADLLSRVFGLLITHKVKLESNFASIVFAIMVLEGLGRSLDPNLDILKIAKPMLLKNCASLL
;
A
#
# COMPACT_ATOMS: atom_id res chain seq x y z
N MET A 1 -27.66 -25.83 27.85
CA MET A 1 -27.39 -25.20 26.54
C MET A 1 -26.78 -23.83 26.78
N ARG A 2 -25.55 -23.56 26.30
CA ARG A 2 -25.02 -22.18 26.27
C ARG A 2 -25.84 -21.38 25.24
N PRO A 3 -26.29 -20.16 25.54
CA PRO A 3 -26.96 -19.32 24.54
C PRO A 3 -26.01 -19.13 23.35
N ALA A 4 -26.53 -19.18 22.13
CA ALA A 4 -25.76 -18.83 20.95
C ALA A 4 -25.18 -17.43 21.14
N ALA A 5 -23.86 -17.29 20.99
CA ALA A 5 -23.19 -16.02 21.15
C ALA A 5 -23.83 -15.00 20.20
N ALA A 6 -24.24 -13.84 20.73
CA ALA A 6 -24.77 -12.77 19.92
C ALA A 6 -23.78 -12.40 18.81
N PRO A 7 -24.25 -12.03 17.60
CA PRO A 7 -23.37 -11.72 16.49
C PRO A 7 -22.44 -10.56 16.84
N LEU A 8 -21.16 -10.69 16.49
CA LEU A 8 -20.16 -9.63 16.58
C LEU A 8 -20.63 -8.44 15.71
N ARG A 9 -20.61 -7.24 16.29
CA ARG A 9 -20.95 -5.98 15.60
C ARG A 9 -19.77 -5.02 15.66
N LEU A 10 -19.33 -4.56 14.49
CA LEU A 10 -18.35 -3.48 14.37
C LEU A 10 -19.10 -2.14 14.37
N VAL A 11 -18.79 -1.28 15.34
CA VAL A 11 -19.34 0.07 15.44
C VAL A 11 -18.20 1.08 15.31
N LEU A 12 -18.30 1.96 14.32
CA LEU A 12 -17.33 3.03 14.09
C LEU A 12 -17.78 4.28 14.85
N LEU A 13 -16.94 4.78 15.76
CA LEU A 13 -17.27 5.93 16.62
C LEU A 13 -16.48 7.19 16.27
N ASP A 14 -15.24 7.03 15.80
CA ASP A 14 -14.33 8.12 15.48
C ASP A 14 -14.14 8.25 13.97
N ALA A 15 -14.27 9.49 13.47
CA ALA A 15 -14.09 9.86 12.07
C ALA A 15 -13.10 11.03 11.90
N GLY A 16 -12.25 11.31 12.90
CA GLY A 16 -11.37 12.48 12.93
C GLY A 16 -10.25 12.49 11.88
N ILE A 17 -9.90 11.33 11.31
CA ILE A 17 -8.83 11.17 10.28
C ILE A 17 -9.43 10.70 8.95
N VAL A 18 -10.73 10.94 8.71
CA VAL A 18 -11.36 10.56 7.45
C VAL A 18 -10.83 11.42 6.30
N ALA A 19 -10.39 10.77 5.23
CA ALA A 19 -10.03 11.42 3.97
C ALA A 19 -11.05 11.04 2.88
N ARG A 20 -11.34 11.99 1.99
CA ARG A 20 -12.12 11.74 0.77
C ARG A 20 -11.15 11.53 -0.39
N LEU A 21 -11.29 10.41 -1.07
CA LEU A 21 -10.55 10.12 -2.29
C LEU A 21 -11.39 10.47 -3.50
N SER A 22 -10.77 11.17 -4.46
CA SER A 22 -11.34 11.29 -5.80
C SER A 22 -11.30 9.94 -6.51
N GLU A 23 -12.08 9.78 -7.59
CA GLU A 23 -11.94 8.58 -8.42
C GLU A 23 -10.54 8.45 -9.04
N GLY A 24 -9.89 9.58 -9.33
CA GLY A 24 -8.51 9.62 -9.80
C GLY A 24 -7.56 9.05 -8.75
N ASP A 25 -7.67 9.50 -7.51
CA ASP A 25 -6.84 9.05 -6.38
C ASP A 25 -6.98 7.54 -6.20
N LEU A 26 -8.22 7.03 -6.25
CA LEU A 26 -8.51 5.61 -6.09
C LEU A 26 -7.92 4.77 -7.24
N ARG A 27 -7.99 5.26 -8.49
CA ARG A 27 -7.37 4.58 -9.64
C ARG A 27 -5.86 4.56 -9.52
N ASN A 28 -5.24 5.69 -9.15
CA ASN A 28 -3.79 5.81 -9.01
C ASN A 28 -3.27 4.92 -7.88
N PHE A 29 -3.95 4.95 -6.74
CA PHE A 29 -3.67 4.07 -5.61
C PHE A 29 -3.73 2.59 -6.02
N ARG A 30 -4.81 2.19 -6.70
CA ARG A 30 -4.96 0.81 -7.18
C ARG A 30 -3.82 0.44 -8.13
N ALA A 31 -3.46 1.31 -9.08
CA ALA A 31 -2.38 1.04 -10.02
C ALA A 31 -1.04 0.82 -9.31
N VAL A 32 -0.69 1.68 -8.34
CA VAL A 32 0.55 1.55 -7.55
C VAL A 32 0.56 0.23 -6.77
N PHE A 33 -0.51 -0.07 -6.04
CA PHE A 33 -0.58 -1.30 -5.23
C PHE A 33 -0.62 -2.57 -6.09
N THR A 34 -1.27 -2.53 -7.26
CA THR A 34 -1.21 -3.63 -8.22
C THR A 34 0.22 -3.85 -8.70
N ALA A 35 0.95 -2.80 -9.09
CA ALA A 35 2.34 -2.91 -9.50
C ALA A 35 3.25 -3.48 -8.38
N VAL A 36 3.02 -3.11 -7.12
CA VAL A 36 3.70 -3.73 -5.96
C VAL A 36 3.41 -5.23 -5.89
N VAL A 37 2.14 -5.63 -5.95
CA VAL A 37 1.74 -7.06 -5.88
C VAL A 37 2.30 -7.88 -7.04
N LEU A 38 2.43 -7.28 -8.22
CA LEU A 38 3.02 -7.89 -9.42
C LEU A 38 4.56 -7.83 -9.45
N ARG A 39 5.21 -7.26 -8.43
CA ARG A 39 6.68 -7.09 -8.34
C ARG A 39 7.26 -6.16 -9.41
N GLU A 40 6.47 -5.23 -9.91
CA GLU A 40 6.86 -4.29 -10.96
C GLU A 40 7.40 -2.99 -10.33
N GLY A 41 8.53 -3.05 -9.63
CA GLY A 41 9.00 -1.89 -8.86
C GLY A 41 9.43 -0.67 -9.70
N GLU A 42 9.92 -0.86 -10.93
CA GLU A 42 10.11 0.27 -11.85
C GLU A 42 8.77 0.92 -12.24
N ARG A 43 7.72 0.10 -12.43
CA ARG A 43 6.37 0.59 -12.72
C ARG A 43 5.79 1.36 -11.54
N VAL A 44 6.06 0.92 -10.31
CA VAL A 44 5.71 1.67 -9.09
C VAL A 44 6.34 3.06 -9.12
N ALA A 45 7.64 3.17 -9.43
CA ALA A 45 8.32 4.46 -9.54
C ALA A 45 7.71 5.35 -10.63
N GLU A 46 7.43 4.80 -11.82
CA GLU A 46 6.76 5.54 -12.89
C GLU A 46 5.39 6.08 -12.50
N LEU A 47 4.56 5.24 -11.88
CA LEU A 47 3.24 5.64 -11.44
C LEU A 47 3.34 6.75 -10.38
N ILE A 48 4.30 6.68 -9.46
CA ILE A 48 4.46 7.73 -8.45
C ILE A 48 4.96 9.04 -9.09
N LEU A 49 5.91 8.98 -10.03
CA LEU A 49 6.40 10.18 -10.73
C LEU A 49 5.32 10.86 -11.57
N ASN A 50 4.49 10.07 -12.28
CA ASN A 50 3.42 10.60 -13.13
C ASN A 50 2.29 11.28 -12.35
N HIS A 51 2.12 10.92 -11.08
CA HIS A 51 1.10 11.49 -10.19
C HIS A 51 1.70 12.39 -9.10
N ALA A 52 2.98 12.73 -9.20
CA ALA A 52 3.63 13.65 -8.27
C ALA A 52 3.10 15.07 -8.51
N ARG A 53 2.69 15.74 -7.43
CA ARG A 53 2.23 17.14 -7.48
C ARG A 53 3.34 18.08 -7.98
N ALA A 54 4.58 17.74 -7.65
CA ALA A 54 5.77 18.35 -8.19
C ALA A 54 6.90 17.32 -8.18
N ASN A 55 7.65 17.25 -9.28
CA ASN A 55 8.76 16.35 -9.42
C ASN A 55 10.07 17.15 -9.52
N GLU A 56 10.84 17.14 -8.44
CA GLU A 56 12.19 17.72 -8.39
C GLU A 56 13.28 16.62 -8.44
N CYS A 57 12.90 15.40 -8.84
CA CYS A 57 13.83 14.28 -8.96
C CYS A 57 14.83 14.56 -10.08
N GLN A 58 16.11 14.69 -9.71
CA GLN A 58 17.20 14.94 -10.64
C GLN A 58 17.72 13.66 -11.30
N ASP A 59 17.58 12.51 -10.64
CA ASP A 59 18.08 11.21 -11.10
C ASP A 59 16.96 10.17 -11.11
N VAL A 60 16.05 10.33 -12.07
CA VAL A 60 14.93 9.40 -12.29
C VAL A 60 15.39 7.95 -12.53
N PRO A 61 16.45 7.67 -13.33
CA PRO A 61 16.94 6.31 -13.51
C PRO A 61 17.37 5.65 -12.20
N ARG A 62 18.06 6.38 -11.31
CA ARG A 62 18.43 5.87 -9.99
C ARG A 62 17.21 5.62 -9.13
N PHE A 63 16.27 6.54 -9.07
CA PHE A 63 15.03 6.37 -8.32
C PHE A 63 14.25 5.10 -8.74
N LYS A 64 14.10 4.87 -10.05
CA LYS A 64 13.43 3.67 -10.58
C LYS A 64 14.12 2.38 -10.12
N ARG A 65 15.45 2.34 -10.18
CA ARG A 65 16.25 1.18 -9.77
C ARG A 65 16.12 0.90 -8.27
N GLU A 66 16.27 1.93 -7.43
CA GLU A 66 16.14 1.78 -5.97
C GLU A 66 14.71 1.34 -5.57
N MET A 67 13.68 1.82 -6.28
CA MET A 67 12.31 1.34 -6.08
C MET A 67 12.15 -0.14 -6.49
N ALA A 68 12.77 -0.55 -7.60
CA ALA A 68 12.75 -1.94 -8.06
C ALA A 68 13.42 -2.88 -7.05
N GLU A 69 14.58 -2.49 -6.53
CA GLU A 69 15.30 -3.21 -5.48
C GLU A 69 14.43 -3.33 -4.22
N LEU A 70 13.85 -2.23 -3.74
CA LEU A 70 12.98 -2.19 -2.56
C LEU A 70 11.78 -3.17 -2.67
N VAL A 71 11.07 -3.14 -3.79
CA VAL A 71 9.91 -4.01 -4.02
C VAL A 71 10.34 -5.48 -4.08
N ASN A 72 11.45 -5.77 -4.76
CA ASN A 72 11.97 -7.13 -4.89
C ASN A 72 12.44 -7.70 -3.55
N GLU A 73 13.20 -6.95 -2.76
CA GLU A 73 13.68 -7.37 -1.44
C GLU A 73 12.53 -7.72 -0.50
N THR A 74 11.53 -6.83 -0.42
CA THR A 74 10.37 -6.99 0.47
C THR A 74 9.59 -8.26 0.16
N LEU A 75 9.34 -8.52 -1.12
CA LEU A 75 8.55 -9.67 -1.55
C LEU A 75 9.37 -10.97 -1.62
N SER A 76 10.70 -10.88 -1.70
CA SER A 76 11.60 -12.04 -1.59
C SER A 76 11.75 -12.47 -0.13
N ASN A 77 11.92 -11.53 0.79
CA ASN A 77 11.98 -11.80 2.24
C ASN A 77 10.68 -12.41 2.77
N THR A 78 9.55 -12.13 2.11
CA THR A 78 8.26 -12.76 2.41
C THR A 78 8.26 -14.27 2.19
N LEU A 79 9.02 -14.78 1.19
CA LEU A 79 9.16 -16.23 0.97
C LEU A 79 9.90 -16.90 2.14
N THR A 80 10.76 -16.15 2.85
CA THR A 80 11.58 -16.63 3.96
C THR A 80 10.90 -16.45 5.32
N LEU A 81 10.18 -15.34 5.54
CA LEU A 81 9.51 -15.00 6.82
C LEU A 81 8.01 -15.34 6.84
N GLY A 82 7.41 -15.67 5.71
CA GLY A 82 6.01 -16.07 5.57
C GLY A 82 4.96 -14.95 5.61
N LYS A 83 5.35 -13.68 5.87
CA LYS A 83 4.42 -12.53 5.95
C LYS A 83 5.07 -11.24 5.46
N VAL A 84 4.37 -10.48 4.62
CA VAL A 84 4.79 -9.12 4.22
C VAL A 84 4.46 -8.14 5.34
N GLN A 85 5.42 -7.31 5.76
CA GLN A 85 5.14 -6.13 6.58
C GLN A 85 4.91 -4.93 5.65
N VAL A 86 3.65 -4.63 5.34
CA VAL A 86 3.30 -3.60 4.36
C VAL A 86 3.68 -2.22 4.88
N ALA A 87 3.53 -1.98 6.18
CA ALA A 87 3.92 -0.75 6.85
C ALA A 87 5.43 -0.46 6.70
N ASP A 88 6.29 -1.48 6.81
CA ASP A 88 7.73 -1.34 6.61
C ASP A 88 8.07 -0.99 5.16
N LEU A 89 7.49 -1.73 4.20
CA LEU A 89 7.62 -1.42 2.76
C LEU A 89 7.22 0.02 2.47
N LEU A 90 6.04 0.43 2.93
CA LEU A 90 5.52 1.77 2.69
C LEU A 90 6.42 2.82 3.35
N SER A 91 6.89 2.62 4.58
CA SER A 91 7.85 3.53 5.23
C SER A 91 9.12 3.71 4.40
N ARG A 92 9.69 2.61 3.88
CA ARG A 92 10.86 2.63 3.00
C ARG A 92 10.59 3.35 1.66
N VAL A 93 9.40 3.15 1.08
CA VAL A 93 8.95 3.90 -0.12
C VAL A 93 8.93 5.40 0.17
N PHE A 94 8.34 5.84 1.29
CA PHE A 94 8.34 7.25 1.69
C PHE A 94 9.76 7.79 1.87
N GLY A 95 10.67 7.00 2.44
CA GLY A 95 12.09 7.34 2.52
C GLY A 95 12.68 7.67 1.16
N LEU A 96 12.48 6.82 0.15
CA LEU A 96 12.94 7.08 -1.23
C LEU A 96 12.33 8.35 -1.83
N LEU A 97 11.04 8.58 -1.61
CA LEU A 97 10.37 9.79 -2.13
C LEU A 97 10.94 11.06 -1.53
N ILE A 98 11.24 11.06 -0.23
CA ILE A 98 11.90 12.18 0.46
C ILE A 98 13.31 12.39 -0.10
N THR A 99 14.12 11.32 -0.18
CA THR A 99 15.49 11.37 -0.71
C THR A 99 15.55 11.93 -2.13
N HIS A 100 14.63 11.50 -2.99
CA HIS A 100 14.56 11.92 -4.40
C HIS A 100 13.69 13.16 -4.64
N LYS A 101 13.20 13.81 -3.58
CA LYS A 101 12.36 15.02 -3.63
C LYS A 101 11.12 14.86 -4.53
N VAL A 102 10.53 13.68 -4.51
CA VAL A 102 9.27 13.38 -5.22
C VAL A 102 8.11 13.75 -4.30
N LYS A 103 7.39 14.82 -4.61
CA LYS A 103 6.27 15.30 -3.79
C LYS A 103 4.98 14.56 -4.16
N LEU A 104 4.50 13.72 -3.26
CA LEU A 104 3.20 13.08 -3.36
C LEU A 104 2.05 14.07 -3.18
N GLU A 105 0.88 13.72 -3.71
CA GLU A 105 -0.36 14.37 -3.32
C GLU A 105 -0.74 14.04 -1.87
N SER A 106 -1.34 15.01 -1.17
CA SER A 106 -1.69 14.92 0.26
C SER A 106 -2.62 13.75 0.57
N ASN A 107 -3.53 13.41 -0.32
CA ASN A 107 -4.46 12.30 -0.13
C ASN A 107 -3.77 10.92 -0.13
N PHE A 108 -2.65 10.77 -0.84
CA PHE A 108 -1.93 9.51 -0.92
C PHE A 108 -1.28 9.16 0.43
N ALA A 109 -0.73 10.16 1.12
CA ALA A 109 -0.16 9.98 2.46
C ALA A 109 -1.21 9.51 3.48
N SER A 110 -2.42 10.07 3.46
CA SER A 110 -3.52 9.65 4.33
C SER A 110 -3.91 8.18 4.15
N ILE A 111 -3.94 7.69 2.90
CA ILE A 111 -4.26 6.29 2.62
C ILE A 111 -3.18 5.38 3.17
N VAL A 112 -1.91 5.70 2.92
CA VAL A 112 -0.79 4.90 3.41
C VAL A 112 -0.79 4.85 4.92
N PHE A 113 -1.01 5.99 5.59
CA PHE A 113 -1.15 6.03 7.03
C PHE A 113 -2.29 5.14 7.54
N ALA A 114 -3.46 5.17 6.87
CA ALA A 114 -4.59 4.29 7.21
C ALA A 114 -4.23 2.80 7.08
N ILE A 115 -3.44 2.41 6.07
CA ILE A 115 -2.96 1.02 5.91
C ILE A 115 -2.02 0.64 7.04
N MET A 116 -1.09 1.52 7.43
CA MET A 116 -0.17 1.28 8.54
C MET A 116 -0.92 1.06 9.86
N VAL A 117 -1.91 1.91 10.15
CA VAL A 117 -2.77 1.77 11.34
C VAL A 117 -3.58 0.48 11.28
N LEU A 118 -4.18 0.16 10.13
CA LEU A 118 -4.96 -1.06 9.95
C LEU A 118 -4.10 -2.32 10.10
N GLU A 119 -2.87 -2.32 9.59
CA GLU A 119 -1.95 -3.44 9.78
C GLU A 119 -1.56 -3.60 11.25
N GLY A 120 -1.20 -2.50 11.91
CA GLY A 120 -0.82 -2.53 13.33
C GLY A 120 -1.94 -3.05 14.23
N LEU A 121 -3.16 -2.54 14.03
CA LEU A 121 -4.35 -3.01 14.74
C LEU A 121 -4.69 -4.47 14.37
N GLY A 122 -4.65 -4.80 13.09
CA GLY A 122 -4.97 -6.14 12.62
C GLY A 122 -4.02 -7.19 13.20
N ARG A 123 -2.71 -6.88 13.27
CA ARG A 123 -1.70 -7.76 13.85
C ARG A 123 -1.76 -7.85 15.38
N SER A 124 -2.26 -6.83 16.06
CA SER A 124 -2.48 -6.92 17.51
C SER A 124 -3.63 -7.86 17.87
N LEU A 125 -4.58 -8.05 16.95
CA LEU A 125 -5.71 -9.00 17.08
C LEU A 125 -5.38 -10.39 16.52
N ASP A 126 -4.68 -10.46 15.39
CA ASP A 126 -4.20 -11.68 14.76
C ASP A 126 -2.74 -11.52 14.31
N PRO A 127 -1.77 -12.04 15.09
CA PRO A 127 -0.34 -11.99 14.75
C PRO A 127 0.01 -12.65 13.41
N ASN A 128 -0.90 -13.45 12.84
CA ASN A 128 -0.75 -14.13 11.57
C ASN A 128 -1.38 -13.42 10.37
N LEU A 129 -1.97 -12.24 10.59
CA LEU A 129 -2.58 -11.46 9.54
C LEU A 129 -1.56 -11.09 8.44
N ASP A 130 -1.89 -11.46 7.20
CA ASP A 130 -1.23 -10.98 5.98
C ASP A 130 -2.22 -10.12 5.19
N ILE A 131 -2.16 -8.82 5.42
CA ILE A 131 -3.06 -7.86 4.76
C ILE A 131 -2.84 -7.80 3.24
N LEU A 132 -1.63 -8.04 2.74
CA LEU A 132 -1.38 -8.03 1.30
C LEU A 132 -2.05 -9.24 0.63
N LYS A 133 -2.00 -10.40 1.27
CA LYS A 133 -2.71 -11.62 0.82
C LYS A 133 -4.23 -11.40 0.76
N ILE A 134 -4.80 -10.72 1.76
CA ILE A 134 -6.24 -10.40 1.81
C ILE A 134 -6.62 -9.36 0.73
N ALA A 135 -5.78 -8.34 0.54
CA ALA A 135 -6.04 -7.26 -0.42
C ALA A 135 -5.86 -7.68 -1.88
N LYS A 136 -4.96 -8.63 -2.16
CA LYS A 136 -4.62 -9.11 -3.52
C LYS A 136 -5.85 -9.37 -4.42
N PRO A 137 -6.87 -10.16 -4.02
CA PRO A 137 -8.05 -10.36 -4.86
C PRO A 137 -8.84 -9.08 -5.12
N MET A 138 -8.86 -8.11 -4.19
CA MET A 138 -9.56 -6.84 -4.38
C MET A 138 -8.84 -5.92 -5.36
N LEU A 139 -7.51 -5.96 -5.35
CA LEU A 139 -6.65 -5.19 -6.26
C LEU A 139 -6.71 -5.75 -7.69
N LEU A 140 -6.71 -7.09 -7.82
CA LEU A 140 -6.65 -7.79 -9.10
C LEU A 140 -8.02 -8.09 -9.73
N LYS A 141 -9.14 -7.99 -8.99
CA LYS A 141 -10.49 -8.35 -9.49
C LYS A 141 -10.96 -7.58 -10.72
N ASN A 142 -10.34 -6.43 -11.04
CA ASN A 142 -10.66 -5.67 -12.26
C ASN A 142 -9.72 -5.97 -13.45
N CYS A 143 -8.71 -6.84 -13.28
CA CYS A 143 -7.92 -7.36 -14.40
C CYS A 143 -8.61 -8.54 -15.08
N ALA A 144 -9.49 -9.27 -14.37
CA ALA A 144 -10.22 -10.42 -14.92
C ALA A 144 -11.44 -10.05 -15.78
N SER A 145 -11.83 -8.77 -15.81
CA SER A 145 -12.87 -8.25 -16.72
C SER A 145 -12.30 -7.70 -18.04
N LEU A 146 -11.00 -7.91 -18.30
CA LEU A 146 -10.28 -7.49 -19.51
C LEU A 146 -9.56 -8.65 -20.22
N LEU A 147 -9.87 -9.90 -19.84
CA LEU A 147 -9.57 -11.14 -20.58
C LEU A 147 -10.89 -11.88 -20.81
#